data_AF-A0A8T7HQF2-F1
#
_entry.id   AF-A0A8T7HQF2-F1
#
_cell.length_a   1.000
_cell.length_b   1.000
_cell.length_c   1.000
_cell.angle_alpha   90.00
_cell.angle_beta   90.00
_cell.angle_gamma   90.00
#
_symmetry.space_group_name_H-M   'P 1'
#
loop_
_entity.id
_entity.type
_entity.pdbx_description
1 polymer ?
#
loop_
_entity_poly.entity_id
_entity_poly.type
_entity_poly.pdbx_seq_one_letter_code
_entity_poly.pdbx_strand_id
1 'polypeptide(L)'
;MTETYDLRINRIKHGTVLDHIVAGRAFNVLSALDINGMDGNQVSVAMNVSSKQYSKKDIIKIENRILAVEETNRLALITPHSTINIIENYEITEKRNVELPKKFTGVFKCTNPTCISNSSEPIISELLIINNDPPRLKCKYCTRISLTEEILK
;
A
#
# COMPACT_ATOMS: atom_id res chain seq x y z
N MET A 1 28.72 -8.84 -21.46
CA MET A 1 28.59 -7.57 -20.73
C MET A 1 27.21 -7.57 -20.08
N THR A 2 27.12 -7.80 -18.77
CA THR A 2 25.85 -7.67 -18.04
C THR A 2 25.66 -6.20 -17.71
N GLU A 3 24.82 -5.51 -18.47
CA GLU A 3 24.40 -4.16 -18.13
C GLU A 3 23.65 -4.19 -16.79
N THR A 4 24.30 -3.74 -15.73
CA THR A 4 23.63 -3.38 -14.48
C THR A 4 22.78 -2.14 -14.77
N TYR A 5 21.48 -2.34 -14.97
CA TYR A 5 20.51 -1.24 -14.98
C TYR A 5 20.53 -0.57 -13.61
N ASP A 6 21.36 0.46 -13.47
CA ASP A 6 21.40 1.27 -12.27
C ASP A 6 20.04 1.96 -12.15
N LEU A 7 19.36 1.75 -11.03
CA LEU A 7 18.10 2.43 -10.75
C LEU A 7 18.40 3.93 -10.73
N ARG A 8 17.81 4.69 -11.65
CA ARG A 8 18.06 6.13 -11.85
C ARG A 8 17.60 7.04 -10.70
N ILE A 9 17.31 6.48 -9.52
CA ILE A 9 16.80 7.22 -8.37
C ILE A 9 17.79 7.11 -7.22
N ASN A 10 18.27 8.26 -6.76
CA ASN A 10 19.21 8.39 -5.66
C ASN A 10 18.74 7.71 -4.38
N ARG A 11 19.69 7.30 -3.54
CA ARG A 11 19.40 6.88 -2.16
C ARG A 11 18.92 8.09 -1.37
N ILE A 12 18.00 7.86 -0.43
CA ILE A 12 17.53 8.90 0.50
C ILE A 12 18.28 8.80 1.82
N LYS A 13 18.46 9.93 2.51
CA LYS A 13 19.12 9.97 3.82
C LYS A 13 18.18 9.61 4.96
N HIS A 14 16.94 10.11 4.90
CA HIS A 14 15.93 9.93 5.93
C HIS A 14 14.53 9.84 5.29
N GLY A 15 13.71 8.87 5.72
CA GLY A 15 12.33 8.72 5.23
C GLY A 15 11.91 7.27 5.01
N THR A 16 11.01 7.04 4.05
CA THR A 16 10.43 5.72 3.76
C THR A 16 10.65 5.30 2.32
N VAL A 17 11.06 4.04 2.10
CA VAL A 17 11.14 3.41 0.78
C VAL A 17 10.14 2.27 0.69
N LEU A 18 9.19 2.36 -0.25
CA LEU A 18 8.29 1.29 -0.63
C LEU A 18 8.86 0.59 -1.86
N ASP A 19 9.22 -0.68 -1.72
CA ASP A 19 9.79 -1.51 -2.77
C ASP A 19 8.89 -2.73 -3.05
N HIS A 20 9.08 -3.39 -4.18
CA HIS A 20 8.28 -4.53 -4.64
C HIS A 20 6.80 -4.21 -4.80
N ILE A 21 6.48 -2.97 -5.18
CA ILE A 21 5.11 -2.61 -5.57
C ILE A 21 4.80 -3.28 -6.90
N VAL A 22 3.60 -3.84 -7.03
CA VAL A 22 3.10 -4.40 -8.29
C VAL A 22 3.25 -3.37 -9.42
N ALA A 23 3.81 -3.78 -10.55
CA ALA A 23 4.09 -2.88 -11.66
C ALA A 23 2.83 -2.11 -12.11
N GLY A 24 2.94 -0.79 -12.28
CA GLY A 24 1.83 0.09 -12.65
C GLY A 24 0.92 0.51 -11.51
N ARG A 25 1.21 0.15 -10.25
CA ARG A 25 0.36 0.47 -9.08
C ARG A 25 0.93 1.56 -8.16
N ALA A 26 2.08 2.17 -8.47
CA ALA A 26 2.66 3.23 -7.65
C ALA A 26 1.68 4.38 -7.34
N PHE A 27 0.93 4.87 -8.32
CA PHE A 27 -0.03 5.96 -8.09
C PHE A 27 -1.22 5.55 -7.22
N ASN A 28 -1.66 4.29 -7.29
CA ASN A 28 -2.66 3.78 -6.35
C ASN A 28 -2.12 3.78 -4.91
N VAL A 29 -0.85 3.41 -4.72
CA VAL A 29 -0.18 3.45 -3.43
C VAL A 29 -0.07 4.89 -2.89
N LEU A 30 0.36 5.85 -3.71
CA LEU A 30 0.42 7.26 -3.32
C LEU A 30 -0.95 7.80 -2.89
N SER A 31 -1.98 7.53 -3.69
CA SER A 31 -3.36 7.95 -3.38
C SER A 31 -3.87 7.32 -2.09
N ALA A 32 -3.55 6.06 -1.82
CA ALA A 32 -3.98 5.36 -0.60
C ALA A 32 -3.31 5.88 0.68
N LEU A 33 -2.11 6.45 0.55
CA LEU A 33 -1.34 7.08 1.63
C LEU A 33 -1.58 8.59 1.74
N ASP A 34 -2.50 9.12 0.91
CA ASP A 34 -2.79 10.55 0.79
C ASP A 34 -1.53 11.38 0.50
N ILE A 35 -0.64 10.85 -0.35
CA ILE A 35 0.57 11.55 -0.79
C ILE A 35 0.28 12.19 -2.15
N ASN A 36 0.07 13.50 -2.13
CA ASN A 36 -0.28 14.29 -3.32
C ASN A 36 0.82 15.29 -3.74
N GLY A 37 1.95 15.32 -3.02
CA GLY A 37 3.08 16.21 -3.29
C GLY A 37 2.95 17.62 -2.71
N MET A 38 1.84 17.94 -2.03
CA MET A 38 1.63 19.25 -1.41
C MET A 38 2.32 19.39 -0.04
N ASP A 39 2.71 18.26 0.57
CA ASP A 39 3.36 18.21 1.90
C ASP A 39 4.79 18.78 1.92
N GLY A 40 5.35 19.19 0.77
CA GLY A 40 6.71 19.72 0.65
C GLY A 40 7.82 18.68 0.71
N ASN A 41 7.50 17.41 0.98
CA ASN A 41 8.45 16.31 0.96
C ASN A 41 8.85 15.94 -0.47
N GLN A 42 10.13 15.63 -0.68
CA GLN A 42 10.60 15.09 -1.95
C GLN A 42 10.11 13.64 -2.11
N VAL A 43 9.39 13.38 -3.20
CA VAL A 43 8.88 12.04 -3.55
C VAL A 43 9.48 11.63 -4.89
N SER A 44 10.10 10.44 -4.92
CA SER A 44 10.62 9.85 -6.16
C SER A 44 9.87 8.57 -6.48
N VAL A 45 9.42 8.43 -7.73
CA VAL A 45 8.70 7.25 -8.21
C VAL A 45 9.44 6.65 -9.39
N ALA A 46 9.76 5.35 -9.30
CA ALA A 46 10.20 4.54 -10.42
C ALA A 46 9.11 3.53 -10.74
N MET A 47 8.64 3.51 -11.98
CA MET A 47 7.61 2.56 -12.41
C MET A 47 8.16 1.60 -13.46
N ASN A 48 7.65 0.37 -13.45
CA ASN A 48 7.98 -0.67 -14.44
C ASN A 48 9.50 -0.97 -14.54
N VAL A 49 10.24 -0.77 -13.45
CA VAL A 49 11.67 -1.07 -13.40
C VAL A 49 11.91 -2.57 -13.31
N SER A 50 13.01 -3.03 -13.89
CA SER A 50 13.38 -4.44 -13.90
C SER A 50 13.48 -5.00 -12.47
N SER A 51 12.84 -6.15 -12.25
CA SER A 51 12.83 -6.86 -10.97
C SER A 51 13.36 -8.28 -11.19
N LYS A 52 14.36 -8.68 -10.42
CA LYS A 52 14.86 -10.07 -10.43
C LYS A 52 13.77 -11.07 -10.01
N GLN A 53 12.88 -10.66 -9.11
CA GLN A 53 11.88 -11.54 -8.51
C GLN A 53 10.53 -11.51 -9.25
N TYR A 54 10.15 -10.38 -9.87
CA TYR A 54 8.79 -10.15 -10.36
C TYR A 54 8.71 -9.70 -11.84
N SER A 55 9.79 -9.84 -12.62
CA SER A 55 9.97 -9.25 -13.97
C SER A 55 10.00 -7.72 -13.96
N LYS A 56 8.93 -7.07 -13.50
CA LYS A 56 8.82 -5.61 -13.31
C LYS A 56 8.27 -5.28 -11.93
N LYS A 57 8.66 -4.13 -11.39
CA LYS A 57 8.10 -3.57 -10.16
C LYS A 57 8.04 -2.05 -10.22
N ASP A 58 7.29 -1.47 -9.29
CA ASP A 58 7.38 -0.05 -8.98
C ASP A 58 8.09 0.16 -7.63
N ILE A 59 8.67 1.35 -7.45
CA ILE A 59 9.37 1.78 -6.23
C ILE A 59 8.95 3.23 -5.93
N ILE A 60 8.65 3.52 -4.67
CA ILE A 60 8.38 4.87 -4.18
C ILE A 60 9.37 5.19 -3.06
N LYS A 61 9.98 6.37 -3.10
CA LYS A 61 10.81 6.91 -2.02
C LYS A 61 10.20 8.23 -1.56
N ILE A 62 10.04 8.39 -0.26
CA ILE A 62 9.48 9.59 0.38
C ILE A 62 10.51 10.09 1.38
N GLU A 63 11.08 11.26 1.15
CA GLU A 63 12.02 11.87 2.08
C GLU A 63 11.30 12.48 3.28
N ASN A 64 11.92 12.41 4.46
CA ASN A 64 11.47 13.04 5.70
C ASN A 64 10.06 12.66 6.18
N ARG A 65 9.49 11.55 5.68
CA ARG A 65 8.24 10.97 6.19
C ARG A 65 8.47 9.51 6.58
N ILE A 66 8.10 9.18 7.81
CA ILE A 66 8.10 7.81 8.35
C ILE A 66 6.65 7.35 8.36
N LEU A 67 6.31 6.35 7.54
CA LEU A 67 4.95 5.83 7.50
C LEU A 67 4.65 5.03 8.78
N ALA A 68 3.51 5.31 9.42
CA ALA A 68 3.01 4.55 10.55
C ALA A 68 2.50 3.17 10.10
N VAL A 69 2.50 2.18 11.00
CA VAL A 69 2.01 0.82 10.71
C VAL A 69 0.57 0.85 10.20
N GLU A 70 -0.27 1.70 10.79
CA GLU A 70 -1.68 1.85 10.41
C GLU A 70 -1.87 2.36 8.98
N GLU A 71 -1.04 3.33 8.55
CA GLU A 71 -1.04 3.84 7.17
C GLU A 71 -0.69 2.73 6.18
N THR A 72 0.24 1.85 6.57
CA THR A 72 0.74 0.77 5.71
C THR A 72 -0.21 -0.41 5.60
N ASN A 73 -1.11 -0.61 6.56
CA ASN A 73 -2.10 -1.70 6.53
C ASN A 73 -3.02 -1.61 5.31
N ARG A 74 -3.32 -0.38 4.85
CA ARG A 74 -4.13 -0.14 3.64
C ARG A 74 -3.45 -0.66 2.38
N LEU A 75 -2.12 -0.65 2.33
CA LEU A 75 -1.35 -1.06 1.17
C LEU A 75 -1.47 -2.54 0.88
N ALA A 76 -1.79 -3.36 1.88
CA ALA A 76 -1.95 -4.81 1.72
C ALA A 76 -2.97 -5.20 0.67
N LEU A 77 -4.00 -4.37 0.45
CA LEU A 77 -5.00 -4.61 -0.59
C LEU A 77 -4.51 -4.24 -2.00
N ILE A 78 -3.54 -3.32 -2.10
CA ILE A 78 -3.01 -2.80 -3.38
C ILE A 78 -1.77 -3.58 -3.81
N THR A 79 -0.91 -3.92 -2.86
CA THR A 79 0.42 -4.49 -3.08
C THR A 79 0.80 -5.49 -1.97
N PRO A 80 0.19 -6.69 -1.93
CA PRO A 80 0.30 -7.66 -0.83
C PRO A 80 1.68 -8.33 -0.67
N HIS A 81 2.70 -7.88 -1.40
CA HIS A 81 4.08 -8.39 -1.34
C HIS A 81 5.14 -7.27 -1.33
N SER A 82 4.71 -6.01 -1.15
CA SER A 82 5.66 -4.91 -1.04
C SER A 82 6.44 -4.94 0.27
N THR A 83 7.61 -4.33 0.24
CA THR A 83 8.45 -4.11 1.41
C THR A 83 8.48 -2.62 1.72
N ILE A 84 8.43 -2.28 3.00
CA ILE A 84 8.56 -0.93 3.51
C ILE A 84 9.86 -0.87 4.29
N ASN A 85 10.78 -0.01 3.87
CA ASN A 85 12.04 0.21 4.57
C ASN A 85 12.04 1.62 5.14
N ILE A 86 12.24 1.73 6.44
CA ILE A 86 12.47 3.01 7.11
C ILE A 86 13.96 3.29 7.06
N ILE A 87 14.33 4.48 6.60
CA ILE A 87 15.71 4.89 6.36
C ILE A 87 16.09 6.01 7.32
N GLU A 88 17.22 5.86 8.00
CA GLU A 88 17.87 6.91 8.77
C GLU A 88 19.37 6.89 8.52
N ASN A 89 19.96 8.06 8.25
CA ASN A 89 21.38 8.20 7.91
C ASN A 89 21.85 7.25 6.81
N TYR A 90 21.03 7.08 5.76
CA TYR A 90 21.27 6.18 4.61
C TYR A 90 21.19 4.67 4.91
N GLU A 91 20.89 4.28 6.15
CA GLU A 91 20.78 2.90 6.57
C GLU A 91 19.33 2.50 6.82
N ILE A 92 19.01 1.22 6.62
CA ILE A 92 17.69 0.68 6.93
C ILE A 92 17.62 0.44 8.44
N THR A 93 16.78 1.21 9.13
CA THR A 93 16.54 1.04 10.58
C THR A 93 15.38 0.09 10.85
N GLU A 94 14.43 -0.04 9.93
CA GLU A 94 13.30 -0.94 10.06
C GLU A 94 12.85 -1.49 8.70
N LYS A 95 12.44 -2.76 8.66
CA LYS A 95 11.90 -3.42 7.48
C LYS A 95 10.56 -4.07 7.82
N ARG A 96 9.49 -3.66 7.13
CA ARG A 96 8.14 -4.25 7.26
C ARG A 96 7.74 -4.91 5.95
N ASN A 97 7.27 -6.15 6.01
CA ASN A 97 6.64 -6.80 4.87
C ASN A 97 5.14 -6.53 4.90
N VAL A 98 4.60 -6.10 3.77
CA VAL A 98 3.16 -5.96 3.61
C VAL A 98 2.59 -7.32 3.27
N GLU A 99 1.60 -7.77 4.04
CA GLU A 99 0.88 -9.02 3.80
C GLU A 99 -0.62 -8.78 3.86
N LEU A 100 -1.38 -9.48 3.02
CA LEU A 100 -2.84 -9.42 3.03
C LEU A 100 -3.36 -10.13 4.31
N PRO A 101 -4.01 -9.41 5.24
CA PRO A 101 -4.54 -10.03 6.44
C PRO A 101 -5.80 -10.85 6.12
N LYS A 102 -6.24 -11.70 7.06
CA LYS A 102 -7.53 -12.42 6.92
C LYS A 102 -8.74 -11.48 6.92
N LYS A 103 -8.59 -10.29 7.53
CA LYS A 103 -9.65 -9.29 7.60
C LYS A 103 -9.07 -7.89 7.82
N PHE A 104 -9.84 -6.90 7.43
CA PHE A 104 -9.63 -5.50 7.76
C PHE A 104 -10.68 -5.05 8.78
N THR A 105 -10.24 -4.46 9.89
CA THR A 105 -11.11 -3.87 10.91
C THR A 105 -10.85 -2.37 10.94
N GLY A 106 -11.84 -1.55 10.63
CA GLY A 106 -11.76 -0.08 10.68
C GLY A 106 -10.88 0.57 9.60
N VAL A 107 -10.21 -0.22 8.76
CA VAL A 107 -9.31 0.28 7.70
C VAL A 107 -10.07 0.77 6.46
N PHE A 108 -11.17 0.10 6.13
CA PHE A 108 -12.00 0.38 4.97
C PHE A 108 -13.48 0.40 5.36
N LYS A 109 -14.26 1.31 4.77
CA LYS A 109 -15.71 1.36 4.93
C LYS A 109 -16.39 0.29 4.05
N CYS A 110 -17.62 -0.09 4.41
CA CYS A 110 -18.40 -0.97 3.55
C CYS A 110 -18.90 -0.18 2.32
N THR A 111 -18.79 -0.76 1.13
CA THR A 111 -19.29 -0.15 -0.12
C THR A 111 -20.82 -0.08 -0.20
N ASN A 112 -21.55 -0.79 0.67
CA ASN A 112 -23.00 -0.68 0.79
C ASN A 112 -23.37 0.56 1.63
N PRO A 113 -23.97 1.61 1.03
CA PRO A 113 -24.30 2.85 1.75
C PRO A 113 -25.25 2.62 2.94
N THR A 114 -26.11 1.60 2.87
CA THR A 114 -27.08 1.27 3.93
C THR A 114 -26.56 0.26 4.95
N CYS A 115 -25.27 -0.11 4.89
CA CYS A 115 -24.69 -1.02 5.87
C CYS A 115 -24.67 -0.40 7.27
N ILE A 116 -24.98 -1.19 8.29
CA ILE A 116 -24.96 -0.75 9.69
C ILE A 116 -23.60 -0.19 10.12
N SER A 117 -22.49 -0.70 9.56
CA SER A 117 -21.14 -0.20 9.84
C SER A 117 -20.85 1.20 9.28
N ASN A 118 -21.75 1.76 8.47
CA ASN A 118 -21.65 3.12 7.93
C ASN A 118 -22.64 4.08 8.62
N SER A 119 -23.42 3.58 9.58
CA SER A 119 -24.40 4.36 10.34
C SER A 119 -23.77 5.06 11.56
N SER A 120 -24.58 5.74 12.37
CA SER A 120 -24.16 6.33 13.64
C SER A 120 -24.01 5.33 14.79
N GLU A 121 -24.29 4.04 14.55
CA GLU A 121 -24.07 2.99 15.55
C GLU A 121 -22.57 2.87 15.90
N PRO A 122 -22.23 2.51 17.15
CA PRO A 122 -20.84 2.34 17.60
C PRO A 122 -20.23 1.02 17.08
N ILE A 123 -20.32 0.78 15.76
CA ILE A 123 -19.88 -0.43 15.08
C ILE A 123 -18.75 -0.10 14.11
N ILE A 124 -17.63 -0.81 14.25
CA ILE A 124 -16.48 -0.66 13.34
C ILE A 124 -16.65 -1.60 12.13
N SER A 125 -16.38 -1.08 10.94
CA SER A 125 -16.38 -1.86 9.70
C SER A 125 -15.44 -3.06 9.80
N GLU A 126 -15.91 -4.24 9.39
CA GLU A 126 -15.12 -5.47 9.34
C GLU A 126 -15.32 -6.13 7.97
N LEU A 127 -14.24 -6.21 7.20
CA LEU A 127 -14.21 -6.80 5.87
C LEU A 127 -13.32 -8.04 5.88
N LEU A 128 -13.91 -9.20 5.61
CA LEU A 128 -13.23 -10.49 5.58
C LEU A 128 -12.64 -10.73 4.18
N ILE A 129 -11.39 -11.17 4.10
CA ILE A 129 -10.79 -11.60 2.83
C ILE A 129 -11.25 -13.02 2.53
N ILE A 130 -12.03 -13.18 1.46
CA ILE A 130 -12.59 -14.46 1.04
C ILE A 130 -11.90 -15.04 -0.21
N ASN A 131 -11.08 -14.23 -0.88
CA ASN A 131 -10.16 -14.65 -1.93
C ASN A 131 -8.91 -13.77 -1.84
N ASN A 132 -7.73 -14.33 -2.07
CA ASN A 132 -6.46 -13.60 -2.00
C ASN A 132 -5.99 -13.09 -3.37
N ASP A 133 -6.38 -13.75 -4.46
CA ASP A 133 -5.94 -13.40 -5.81
C ASP A 133 -7.04 -13.67 -6.87
N PRO A 134 -7.66 -12.63 -7.45
CA PRO A 134 -7.63 -11.24 -6.98
C PRO A 134 -8.34 -11.10 -5.64
N PRO A 135 -7.92 -10.17 -4.74
CA PRO A 135 -8.56 -9.99 -3.45
C PRO A 135 -10.07 -9.74 -3.56
N ARG A 136 -10.87 -10.45 -2.75
CA ARG A 136 -12.31 -10.22 -2.61
C ARG A 136 -12.67 -10.05 -1.15
N LEU A 137 -13.43 -9.02 -0.85
CA LEU A 137 -13.77 -8.62 0.52
C LEU A 137 -15.25 -8.83 0.77
N LYS A 138 -15.59 -9.58 1.83
CA LYS A 138 -16.96 -9.77 2.29
C LYS A 138 -17.19 -8.95 3.55
N CYS A 139 -18.18 -8.05 3.53
CA CYS A 139 -18.59 -7.34 4.73
C CYS A 139 -19.18 -8.32 5.75
N LYS A 140 -18.73 -8.27 7.00
CA LYS A 140 -19.25 -9.11 8.08
C LYS A 140 -20.74 -8.87 8.37
N TYR A 141 -21.21 -7.63 8.17
CA TYR A 141 -22.57 -7.22 8.57
C TYR A 141 -23.59 -7.42 7.45
N CYS A 142 -23.42 -6.75 6.31
CA CYS A 142 -24.39 -6.85 5.21
C CYS A 142 -24.09 -7.99 4.22
N THR A 143 -23.01 -8.74 4.43
CA THR A 143 -22.55 -9.87 3.58
C THR A 143 -22.18 -9.52 2.14
N ARG A 144 -22.27 -8.24 1.74
CA ARG A 144 -21.86 -7.77 0.41
C ARG A 144 -20.41 -8.14 0.14
N ILE A 145 -20.17 -8.66 -1.06
CA ILE A 145 -18.85 -8.92 -1.60
C ILE A 145 -18.45 -7.74 -2.48
N SER A 146 -17.24 -7.23 -2.27
CA SER A 146 -16.67 -6.15 -3.07
C SER A 146 -15.30 -6.50 -3.61
N LEU A 147 -15.01 -5.92 -4.78
CA LEU A 147 -13.70 -5.95 -5.41
C LEU A 147 -12.79 -4.88 -4.82
N THR A 148 -11.48 -5.07 -4.97
CA THR A 148 -10.46 -4.11 -4.53
C THR A 148 -10.74 -2.70 -5.05
N GLU A 149 -11.08 -2.55 -6.33
CA GLU A 149 -11.35 -1.25 -6.96
C GLU A 149 -12.58 -0.55 -6.40
N GLU A 150 -13.55 -1.28 -5.85
CA GLU A 150 -14.71 -0.69 -5.19
C GLU A 150 -14.37 -0.16 -3.79
N ILE A 151 -13.44 -0.84 -3.11
CA ILE A 151 -13.01 -0.50 -1.74
C ILE A 151 -12.03 0.69 -1.73
N LEU A 152 -11.25 0.86 -2.80
CA LEU A 152 -10.23 1.89 -2.92
C LEU A 152 -10.72 3.20 -3.55
N LYS A 153 -12.03 3.32 -3.82
CA LYS A 153 -12.68 4.57 -4.25
C LYS A 153 -13.05 5.42 -3.04
#